data_AF-A0A426VYL4-F1
#
_entry.id   AF-A0A426VYL4-F1
#
_cell.length_a   1.000
_cell.length_b   1.000
_cell.length_c   1.000
_cell.angle_alpha   90.00
_cell.angle_beta   90.00
_cell.angle_gamma   90.00
#
_symmetry.space_group_name_H-M   'P 1'
#
loop_
_entity.id
_entity.type
_entity.pdbx_description
1 polymer ?
#
loop_
_entity_poly.entity_id
_entity_poly.type
_entity_poly.pdbx_seq_one_letter_code
_entity_poly.pdbx_strand_id
1 'polypeptide(L)'
;MENTSNHTNKFLPIWVWVIVLLQIFLVLFFSAGTAMNPGDFIPDVTELNYVTQLYITRNVTVALGIIVALLIKSHKALLLILTVRLLTDISDVITVYALNVEAIKESVPMVLVLLIIPALVAIGYLWKRINQ
;
A
#
# COMPACT_ATOMS: atom_id res chain seq x y z
N MET A 1 -17.43 -23.24 36.92
CA MET A 1 -17.35 -23.12 35.45
C MET A 1 -16.41 -21.96 35.15
N GLU A 2 -15.15 -22.29 34.93
CA GLU A 2 -14.11 -21.32 34.57
C GLU A 2 -14.30 -20.98 33.09
N ASN A 3 -14.79 -19.77 32.82
CA ASN A 3 -15.00 -19.28 31.47
C ASN A 3 -13.63 -18.85 30.95
N THR A 4 -12.88 -19.79 30.35
CA THR A 4 -11.59 -19.51 29.72
C THR A 4 -11.84 -18.66 28.48
N SER A 5 -11.88 -17.35 28.66
CA SER A 5 -11.79 -16.38 27.57
C SER A 5 -10.47 -16.60 26.87
N ASN A 6 -10.50 -17.41 25.83
CA ASN A 6 -9.39 -17.71 24.95
C ASN A 6 -9.06 -16.42 24.18
N HIS A 7 -8.38 -15.49 24.85
CA HIS A 7 -7.79 -14.30 24.24
C HIS A 7 -6.69 -14.77 23.31
N THR A 8 -7.09 -15.25 22.13
CA THR A 8 -6.19 -15.46 21.02
C THR A 8 -5.44 -14.15 20.81
N ASN A 9 -4.15 -14.15 21.11
CA ASN A 9 -3.21 -13.07 20.86
C ASN A 9 -3.07 -12.93 19.32
N LYS A 10 -4.14 -12.46 18.67
CA LYS A 10 -4.17 -12.27 17.22
C LYS A 10 -3.22 -11.14 16.90
N PHE A 11 -2.25 -11.43 16.04
CA PHE A 11 -1.27 -10.45 15.58
C PHE A 11 -1.98 -9.19 15.05
N LEU A 12 -3.00 -9.34 14.20
CA LEU A 12 -3.83 -8.25 13.73
C LEU A 12 -5.32 -8.62 13.82
N PRO A 13 -6.21 -7.66 14.08
CA PRO A 13 -7.64 -7.85 13.91
C PRO A 13 -7.97 -8.02 12.42
N ILE A 14 -9.09 -8.70 12.13
CA ILE A 14 -9.47 -9.11 10.77
C ILE A 14 -9.56 -7.91 9.82
N TRP A 15 -10.08 -6.78 10.29
CA TRP A 15 -10.21 -5.59 9.44
C TRP A 15 -8.85 -4.99 9.04
N VAL A 16 -7.81 -5.07 9.88
CA VAL A 16 -6.45 -4.63 9.50
C VAL A 16 -5.84 -5.62 8.52
N TRP A 17 -6.11 -6.92 8.68
CA TRP A 17 -5.72 -7.92 7.69
C TRP A 17 -6.31 -7.61 6.31
N VAL A 18 -7.59 -7.27 6.24
CA VAL A 18 -8.25 -6.89 4.97
C VAL A 18 -7.55 -5.70 4.34
N ILE A 19 -7.27 -4.64 5.11
CA ILE A 19 -6.56 -3.46 4.59
C ILE A 19 -5.19 -3.85 4.04
N VAL A 20 -4.39 -4.59 4.83
CA VAL A 20 -3.02 -4.92 4.43
C VAL A 20 -2.98 -5.84 3.21
N LEU A 21 -3.88 -6.82 3.13
CA LEU A 21 -3.98 -7.70 1.96
C LEU A 21 -4.46 -6.95 0.72
N LEU A 22 -5.40 -6.02 0.88
CA LEU A 22 -5.85 -5.16 -0.21
C LEU A 22 -4.72 -4.26 -0.72
N GLN A 23 -3.89 -3.71 0.17
CA GLN A 23 -2.70 -2.94 -0.20
C GLN A 23 -1.73 -3.78 -1.04
N ILE A 24 -1.38 -4.99 -0.59
CA ILE A 24 -0.51 -5.90 -1.33
C ILE A 24 -1.12 -6.25 -2.70
N PHE A 25 -2.38 -6.65 -2.71
CA PHE A 25 -3.05 -7.07 -3.94
C PHE A 25 -3.09 -5.96 -4.98
N LEU A 26 -3.56 -4.76 -4.60
CA LEU A 26 -3.70 -3.64 -5.53
C LEU A 26 -2.36 -3.24 -6.12
N VAL A 27 -1.33 -3.06 -5.29
CA VAL A 27 -0.04 -2.57 -5.79
C VAL A 27 0.65 -3.60 -6.67
N LEU A 28 0.51 -4.90 -6.36
CA LEU A 28 1.05 -5.96 -7.22
C LEU A 28 0.24 -6.11 -8.51
N PHE A 29 -1.09 -5.98 -8.45
CA PHE A 29 -1.95 -6.00 -9.63
C PHE A 29 -1.60 -4.87 -10.59
N PHE A 30 -1.50 -3.63 -10.10
CA PHE A 30 -1.11 -2.49 -10.92
C PHE A 30 0.32 -2.60 -11.45
N SER A 31 1.27 -3.07 -10.63
CA SER A 31 2.65 -3.29 -11.09
C SER A 31 2.76 -4.36 -12.17
N ALA A 32 2.12 -5.52 -11.97
CA ALA A 32 2.13 -6.61 -12.94
C ALA A 32 1.40 -6.21 -14.23
N GLY A 33 0.25 -5.53 -14.09
CA GLY A 33 -0.51 -4.98 -15.21
C GLY A 33 0.32 -4.00 -16.04
N THR A 34 0.94 -3.02 -15.38
CA THR A 34 1.84 -2.05 -16.04
C THR A 34 3.04 -2.76 -16.70
N ALA A 35 3.55 -3.84 -16.10
CA ALA A 35 4.68 -4.58 -16.67
C ALA A 35 4.30 -5.37 -17.92
N MET A 36 3.08 -5.91 -17.97
CA MET A 36 2.60 -6.73 -19.09
C MET A 36 2.04 -5.88 -20.22
N ASN A 37 1.24 -4.86 -19.90
CA ASN A 37 0.57 -4.00 -20.86
C ASN A 37 0.60 -2.54 -20.37
N PRO A 38 1.73 -1.80 -20.50
CA PRO A 38 1.85 -0.45 -19.97
C PRO A 38 0.72 0.50 -20.38
N GLY A 39 0.26 0.41 -21.63
CA GLY A 39 -0.77 1.29 -22.20
C GLY A 39 -2.17 1.10 -21.61
N ASP A 40 -2.46 -0.07 -21.02
CA ASP A 40 -3.75 -0.32 -20.35
C ASP A 40 -3.83 0.37 -18.98
N PHE A 41 -2.67 0.75 -18.42
CA PHE A 41 -2.55 1.27 -17.06
C PHE A 41 -2.06 2.72 -17.02
N ILE A 42 -1.30 3.15 -18.03
CA ILE A 42 -0.81 4.51 -18.17
C ILE A 42 -1.04 4.97 -19.62
N PRO A 43 -1.93 5.97 -19.84
CA PRO A 43 -2.15 6.54 -21.16
C PRO A 43 -0.84 7.00 -21.80
N ASP A 44 -0.74 6.83 -23.12
CA ASP A 44 0.40 7.26 -23.94
C ASP A 44 1.75 6.55 -23.67
N VAL A 45 1.75 5.50 -22.83
CA VAL A 45 2.93 4.65 -22.62
C VAL A 45 2.79 3.36 -23.43
N THR A 46 3.58 3.23 -24.50
CA THR A 46 3.61 2.03 -25.34
C THR A 46 4.66 1.01 -24.91
N GLU A 47 5.68 1.44 -24.17
CA GLU A 47 6.82 0.61 -23.80
C GLU A 47 7.23 0.83 -22.34
N LEU A 48 7.89 -0.19 -21.79
CA LEU A 48 8.35 -0.25 -20.42
C LEU A 48 9.62 0.60 -20.25
N ASN A 49 9.43 1.87 -19.95
CA ASN A 49 10.50 2.85 -19.80
C ASN A 49 10.98 3.00 -18.33
N TYR A 50 11.96 3.86 -18.11
CA TYR A 50 12.51 4.11 -16.78
C TYR A 50 11.43 4.58 -15.77
N VAL A 51 10.49 5.42 -16.19
CA VAL A 51 9.42 5.95 -15.33
C VAL A 51 8.47 4.84 -14.89
N THR A 52 8.04 3.98 -15.82
CA THR A 52 7.17 2.85 -15.48
C THR A 52 7.89 1.81 -14.63
N GLN A 53 9.18 1.58 -14.87
CA GLN A 53 9.98 0.70 -14.00
C GLN A 53 10.14 1.25 -12.59
N LEU A 54 10.32 2.56 -12.44
CA LEU A 54 10.42 3.20 -11.13
C LEU A 54 9.11 3.06 -10.35
N TYR A 55 7.97 3.26 -11.02
CA TYR A 55 6.64 2.99 -10.46
C TYR A 55 6.50 1.54 -9.99
N ILE A 56 6.80 0.57 -10.86
CA ILE A 56 6.72 -0.86 -10.55
C ILE A 56 7.62 -1.20 -9.35
N THR A 57 8.89 -0.79 -9.41
CA THR A 57 9.89 -1.10 -8.39
C THR A 57 9.44 -0.60 -7.02
N ARG A 58 9.02 0.65 -6.91
CA ARG A 58 8.55 1.23 -5.64
C ARG A 58 7.36 0.46 -5.07
N ASN A 59 6.38 0.14 -5.90
CA ASN A 59 5.18 -0.60 -5.48
C ASN A 59 5.52 -2.03 -5.04
N VAL A 60 6.33 -2.75 -5.80
CA VAL A 60 6.77 -4.12 -5.48
C VAL A 60 7.63 -4.13 -4.21
N THR A 61 8.57 -3.19 -4.06
CA THR A 61 9.41 -3.09 -2.85
C THR A 61 8.56 -2.87 -1.60
N VAL A 62 7.55 -2.00 -1.65
CA VAL A 62 6.64 -1.82 -0.52
C VAL A 62 5.84 -3.10 -0.24
N ALA A 63 5.29 -3.74 -1.27
CA ALA A 63 4.52 -4.98 -1.09
C ALA A 63 5.36 -6.06 -0.41
N LEU A 64 6.61 -6.24 -0.86
CA LEU A 64 7.56 -7.16 -0.25
C LEU A 64 7.86 -6.77 1.19
N GLY A 65 8.07 -5.49 1.49
CA GLY A 65 8.27 -5.01 2.86
C GLY A 65 7.08 -5.31 3.78
N ILE A 66 5.85 -5.14 3.28
CA ILE A 66 4.63 -5.50 4.00
C ILE A 66 4.59 -7.02 4.24
N ILE A 67 4.84 -7.84 3.21
CA ILE A 67 4.87 -9.30 3.34
C ILE A 67 5.91 -9.73 4.38
N VAL A 68 7.13 -9.18 4.33
CA VAL A 68 8.16 -9.46 5.32
C VAL A 68 7.70 -9.09 6.73
N ALA A 69 7.12 -7.91 6.92
CA ALA A 69 6.59 -7.47 8.22
C ALA A 69 5.50 -8.42 8.76
N LEU A 70 4.64 -8.96 7.89
CA LEU A 70 3.64 -9.96 8.23
C LEU A 70 4.26 -11.31 8.61
N LEU A 71 5.24 -11.78 7.85
CA LEU A 71 5.93 -13.06 8.08
C LEU A 71 6.65 -13.06 9.44
N ILE A 72 7.33 -11.96 9.78
CA ILE A 72 7.99 -11.81 11.09
C ILE A 72 7.03 -11.40 12.21
N LYS A 73 5.74 -11.19 11.90
CA LYS A 73 4.69 -10.78 12.84
C LYS A 73 5.08 -9.56 13.68
N SER A 74 5.67 -8.54 13.05
CA SER A 74 6.14 -7.33 13.75
C SER A 74 5.24 -6.13 13.47
N HIS A 75 4.55 -5.63 14.50
CA HIS A 75 3.76 -4.40 14.40
C HIS A 75 4.61 -3.20 14.04
N LYS A 76 5.83 -3.11 14.59
CA LYS A 76 6.76 -2.01 14.33
C LYS A 76 7.23 -2.01 12.87
N ALA A 77 7.56 -3.18 12.33
CA ALA A 77 7.95 -3.30 10.92
C ALA A 77 6.76 -2.96 10.00
N LEU A 78 5.56 -3.43 10.34
CA LEU A 78 4.36 -3.14 9.55
C LEU A 78 3.99 -1.65 9.60
N LEU A 79 4.09 -1.03 10.77
CA LEU A 79 3.90 0.41 10.94
C LEU A 79 4.90 1.20 10.09
N LEU A 80 6.19 0.83 10.15
CA LEU A 80 7.24 1.49 9.39
C LEU A 80 6.96 1.44 7.88
N ILE A 81 6.71 0.24 7.33
CA ILE A 81 6.53 0.09 5.89
C ILE A 81 5.23 0.72 5.40
N LEU A 82 4.14 0.68 6.17
CA LEU A 82 2.90 1.39 5.83
C LEU A 82 3.09 2.91 5.89
N THR A 83 3.90 3.41 6.82
CA THR A 83 4.24 4.85 6.88
C THR A 83 5.06 5.27 5.67
N VAL A 84 6.08 4.50 5.29
CA VAL A 84 6.85 4.73 4.05
C VAL A 84 5.91 4.74 2.85
N ARG A 85 4.99 3.77 2.77
CA ARG A 85 3.99 3.69 1.71
C ARG A 85 3.13 4.96 1.63
N LEU A 86 2.57 5.37 2.75
CA LEU A 86 1.75 6.57 2.83
C LEU A 86 2.50 7.81 2.33
N LEU A 87 3.74 7.99 2.78
CA LEU A 87 4.57 9.13 2.37
C LEU A 87 4.87 9.11 0.86
N THR A 88 5.16 7.93 0.31
CA THR A 88 5.39 7.79 -1.14
C THR A 88 4.13 8.07 -1.95
N ASP A 89 2.96 7.60 -1.52
CA ASP A 89 1.69 7.84 -2.24
C ASP A 89 1.29 9.32 -2.17
N ILE A 90 1.48 9.99 -1.02
CA ILE A 90 1.25 11.43 -0.89
C ILE A 90 2.19 12.22 -1.80
N SER A 91 3.48 11.84 -1.83
CA SER A 91 4.48 12.50 -2.68
C SER A 91 4.13 12.35 -4.16
N ASP A 92 3.65 11.17 -4.58
CA ASP A 92 3.19 10.94 -5.94
C ASP A 92 1.99 11.81 -6.29
N VAL A 93 0.96 11.85 -5.43
CA VAL A 93 -0.23 12.69 -5.64
C VAL A 93 0.14 14.16 -5.78
N ILE A 94 1.02 14.67 -4.91
CA ILE A 94 1.52 16.06 -4.99
C ILE A 94 2.25 16.28 -6.32
N THR A 95 3.11 15.35 -6.72
CA THR A 95 3.90 15.44 -7.96
C THR A 95 3.01 15.45 -9.19
N VAL A 96 1.97 14.62 -9.23
CA VAL A 96 0.98 14.58 -10.32
C VAL A 96 0.32 15.94 -10.51
N TYR A 97 -0.10 16.59 -9.43
CA TYR A 97 -0.71 17.92 -9.51
C TYR A 97 0.31 19.03 -9.80
N ALA A 98 1.48 18.98 -9.19
CA ALA A 98 2.52 19.99 -9.36
C ALA A 98 3.09 20.03 -10.78
N LEU A 99 3.21 18.86 -11.43
CA LEU A 99 3.69 18.73 -12.80
C LEU A 99 2.57 18.65 -13.85
N ASN A 100 1.31 18.77 -13.42
CA ASN A 100 0.11 18.68 -14.25
C ASN A 100 0.11 17.47 -15.20
N VAL A 101 0.37 16.28 -14.65
CA VAL A 101 0.44 15.03 -15.44
C VAL A 101 -0.96 14.51 -15.76
N GLU A 102 -1.53 14.99 -16.87
CA GLU A 102 -2.92 14.70 -17.28
C GLU A 102 -3.21 13.20 -17.38
N ALA A 103 -2.27 12.41 -17.91
CA ALA A 103 -2.41 10.97 -18.11
C ALA A 103 -2.81 10.18 -16.84
N ILE A 104 -2.43 10.64 -15.64
CA ILE A 104 -2.68 9.91 -14.39
C ILE A 104 -3.45 10.72 -13.33
N LYS A 105 -3.84 11.96 -13.66
CA LYS A 105 -4.55 12.88 -12.75
C LYS A 105 -5.93 12.34 -12.36
N GLU A 106 -6.65 11.74 -13.31
CA GLU A 106 -7.97 11.13 -13.09
C GLU A 106 -7.92 9.90 -12.17
N SER A 107 -6.76 9.26 -12.02
CA SER A 107 -6.56 8.11 -11.15
C SER A 107 -6.33 8.50 -9.68
N VAL A 108 -6.06 9.79 -9.39
CA VAL A 108 -5.74 10.26 -8.03
C VAL A 108 -6.86 10.01 -7.01
N PRO A 109 -8.16 10.27 -7.28
CA PRO A 109 -9.24 9.97 -6.34
C PRO A 109 -9.28 8.49 -5.95
N MET A 110 -9.02 7.59 -6.89
CA MET A 110 -8.96 6.15 -6.63
C MET A 110 -7.80 5.81 -5.68
N VAL A 111 -6.61 6.36 -5.92
CA VAL A 111 -5.44 6.17 -5.04
C VAL A 111 -5.73 6.68 -3.62
N LEU A 112 -6.40 7.82 -3.49
CA LEU A 112 -6.77 8.37 -2.19
C LEU A 112 -7.68 7.42 -1.40
N VAL A 113 -8.75 6.94 -2.03
CA VAL A 113 -9.78 6.11 -1.38
C VAL A 113 -9.30 4.68 -1.13
N LEU A 114 -8.57 4.09 -2.06
CA LEU A 114 -8.18 2.67 -1.99
C LEU A 114 -6.82 2.43 -1.34
N LEU A 115 -5.91 3.42 -1.37
CA LEU A 115 -4.54 3.24 -0.88
C LEU A 115 -4.24 4.14 0.32
N ILE A 116 -4.37 5.46 0.18
CA ILE A 116 -3.93 6.41 1.22
C ILE A 116 -4.81 6.32 2.48
N ILE A 117 -6.14 6.40 2.34
CA ILE A 117 -7.05 6.37 3.49
C ILE A 117 -6.94 5.04 4.25
N PRO A 118 -6.99 3.86 3.60
CA PRO A 118 -6.84 2.60 4.31
C PRO A 118 -5.49 2.47 5.02
N ALA A 119 -4.39 2.91 4.38
CA ALA A 119 -3.08 2.92 5.01
C ALA A 119 -3.05 3.80 6.27
N LEU A 120 -3.63 5.00 6.23
CA LEU A 120 -3.75 5.89 7.40
C LEU A 120 -4.51 5.22 8.55
N VAL A 121 -5.62 4.54 8.26
CA VAL A 121 -6.41 3.85 9.29
C VAL A 121 -5.61 2.72 9.93
N ALA A 122 -4.89 1.92 9.13
CA ALA A 122 -4.04 0.85 9.64
C ALA A 122 -2.85 1.39 10.47
N ILE A 123 -2.20 2.47 10.02
CA ILE A 123 -1.13 3.16 10.76
C ILE A 123 -1.64 3.65 12.11
N GLY A 124 -2.80 4.33 12.13
CA GLY A 124 -3.40 4.84 13.36
C GLY A 124 -3.70 3.73 14.38
N TYR A 125 -4.15 2.57 13.92
CA TYR A 125 -4.31 1.39 14.77
C TYR A 125 -2.98 0.85 15.29
N LEU A 126 -1.99 0.64 14.39
CA LEU A 126 -0.70 0.07 14.76
C LEU A 126 0.05 0.97 15.76
N TRP A 127 0.00 2.29 15.56
CA TRP A 127 0.58 3.26 16.48
C TRP A 127 -0.02 3.14 17.89
N LYS A 128 -1.35 3.08 18.00
CA LYS A 128 -2.03 2.88 19.29
C LYS A 128 -1.66 1.53 19.91
N ARG A 129 -1.62 0.46 19.11
CA ARG A 129 -1.32 -0.89 19.59
C ARG A 129 0.12 -1.05 20.12
N ILE A 130 1.09 -0.30 19.58
CA ILE A 130 2.50 -0.36 20.01
C ILE A 130 2.74 0.42 21.29
N ASN A 131 1.97 1.49 21.53
CA ASN A 131 2.10 2.37 22.70
C ASN A 131 1.19 1.97 23.87
N GLN A 132 0.44 0.88 23.73
CA GLN A 132 -0.31 0.21 24.80
C GLN A 132 0.53 -0.93 25.39
#